data_AF-S7JNZ3-F1
#
_entry.id   AF-S7JNZ3-F1
#
_cell.length_a   1.000
_cell.length_b   1.000
_cell.length_c   1.000
_cell.angle_alpha   90.00
_cell.angle_beta   90.00
_cell.angle_gamma   90.00
#
_symmetry.space_group_name_H-M   'P 1'
#
loop_
_entity.id
_entity.type
_entity.pdbx_description
1 polymer ?
#
loop_
_entity_poly.entity_id
_entity_poly.type
_entity_poly.pdbx_seq_one_letter_code
_entity_poly.pdbx_strand_id
1 'polypeptide(L)'
;MATKHSESTLTIALPSLIHRIGREHATALQAFAAEHRCTIKRVRRSRNWQCQGEPEDLLLLLRAIQASDIALAVALVTNKLEAGIKPYRQETLSERLAQLVQDNPAMTLAELMEKTGCTLVQARAAREEQEKW
;
A
#
# COMPACT_ATOMS: atom_id res chain seq x y z
N MET A 1 -28.31 -2.68 -2.54
CA MET A 1 -27.61 -2.63 -1.24
C MET A 1 -26.59 -1.50 -1.32
N ALA A 2 -26.91 -0.35 -0.72
CA ALA A 2 -26.06 0.83 -0.77
C ALA A 2 -25.03 0.74 0.36
N THR A 3 -23.77 0.43 0.01
CA THR A 3 -22.65 0.54 0.95
C THR A 3 -22.34 2.00 1.18
N LYS A 4 -22.61 2.45 2.42
CA LYS A 4 -22.10 3.68 3.02
C LYS A 4 -20.56 3.60 2.99
N HIS A 5 -19.89 4.32 2.09
CA HIS A 5 -18.45 4.55 2.19
C HIS A 5 -18.25 5.91 2.86
N SER A 6 -17.56 5.91 3.99
CA SER A 6 -17.14 7.11 4.71
C SER A 6 -16.28 8.00 3.80
N GLU A 7 -16.45 9.31 3.91
CA GLU A 7 -15.68 10.35 3.21
C GLU A 7 -14.18 10.37 3.58
N SER A 8 -13.41 9.35 3.18
CA SER A 8 -11.99 9.23 3.52
C SER A 8 -11.12 9.08 2.29
N THR A 9 -11.43 9.83 1.23
CA THR A 9 -10.63 9.82 0.00
C THR A 9 -9.22 10.31 0.28
N LEU A 10 -8.25 9.42 0.12
CA LEU A 10 -6.83 9.70 0.29
C LEU A 10 -6.29 10.42 -0.96
N THR A 11 -5.45 11.43 -0.75
CA THR A 11 -4.75 12.14 -1.84
C THR A 11 -3.24 11.96 -1.70
N ILE A 12 -2.62 11.33 -2.70
CA ILE A 12 -1.17 11.07 -2.75
C ILE A 12 -0.55 11.98 -3.82
N ALA A 13 0.41 12.81 -3.42
CA ALA A 13 1.10 13.73 -4.34
C ALA A 13 2.14 13.01 -5.22
N LEU A 14 2.09 13.29 -6.51
CA LEU A 14 2.98 12.78 -7.56
C LEU A 14 3.68 13.97 -8.27
N PRO A 15 4.69 14.60 -7.64
CA PRO A 15 5.35 15.76 -8.22
C PRO A 15 6.12 15.39 -9.50
N SER A 16 6.00 16.22 -10.52
CA SER A 16 6.73 16.09 -11.79
C SER A 16 6.48 14.77 -12.52
N LEU A 17 5.28 14.17 -12.37
CA LEU A 17 4.95 12.84 -12.91
C LEU A 17 5.36 12.66 -14.38
N ILE A 18 4.87 13.51 -15.30
CA ILE A 18 5.19 13.41 -16.74
C ILE A 18 6.69 13.48 -17.02
N HIS A 19 7.46 14.29 -16.26
CA HIS A 19 8.90 14.38 -16.46
C HIS A 19 9.65 13.11 -16.02
N ARG A 20 9.05 12.32 -15.12
CA ARG A 20 9.69 11.13 -14.54
C ARG A 20 9.36 9.85 -15.32
N ILE A 21 8.12 9.72 -15.80
CA ILE A 21 7.66 8.50 -16.46
C ILE A 21 7.24 8.72 -17.93
N GLY A 22 7.24 9.97 -18.41
CA GLY A 22 6.73 10.29 -19.74
C GLY A 22 5.21 10.41 -19.81
N ARG A 23 4.71 11.00 -20.90
CA ARG A 23 3.27 11.26 -21.09
C ARG A 23 2.47 9.97 -21.34
N GLU A 24 3.07 9.02 -22.06
CA GLU A 24 2.45 7.75 -22.41
C GLU A 24 2.11 6.94 -21.15
N HIS A 25 3.11 6.67 -20.30
CA HIS A 25 2.88 5.98 -19.03
C HIS A 25 1.96 6.75 -18.08
N ALA A 26 2.01 8.08 -18.07
CA ALA A 26 1.06 8.88 -17.29
C ALA A 26 -0.39 8.69 -17.77
N THR A 27 -0.60 8.58 -19.08
CA THR A 27 -1.93 8.33 -19.67
C THR A 27 -2.40 6.90 -19.36
N ALA A 28 -1.51 5.91 -19.47
CA ALA A 28 -1.80 4.53 -19.09
C ALA A 28 -2.21 4.44 -17.60
N LEU A 29 -1.46 5.09 -16.71
CA LEU A 29 -1.80 5.16 -15.28
C LEU A 29 -3.15 5.81 -15.01
N GLN A 30 -3.56 6.83 -15.79
CA GLN A 30 -4.89 7.41 -15.67
C GLN A 30 -5.99 6.41 -16.03
N ALA A 31 -5.77 5.55 -17.04
CA ALA A 31 -6.69 4.49 -17.40
C ALA A 31 -6.79 3.44 -16.29
N PHE A 32 -5.67 2.94 -15.78
CA PHE A 32 -5.64 2.03 -14.62
C PHE A 32 -6.36 2.64 -13.42
N ALA A 33 -6.11 3.91 -13.11
CA ALA A 33 -6.76 4.58 -11.99
C ALA A 33 -8.29 4.59 -12.16
N ALA A 34 -8.79 4.89 -13.36
CA ALA A 34 -10.22 4.91 -13.64
C ALA A 34 -10.89 3.53 -13.46
N GLU A 35 -10.20 2.44 -13.83
CA GLU A 35 -10.68 1.06 -13.62
C GLU A 35 -10.82 0.69 -12.13
N HIS A 36 -9.97 1.27 -11.28
CA HIS A 36 -9.92 1.02 -9.84
C HIS A 36 -10.59 2.14 -9.00
N ARG A 37 -11.55 2.88 -9.57
CA ARG A 37 -12.26 3.99 -8.88
C ARG A 37 -11.32 5.08 -8.30
N CYS A 38 -10.11 5.16 -8.82
CA CYS A 38 -9.12 6.17 -8.48
C CYS A 38 -9.06 7.25 -9.56
N THR A 39 -8.47 8.40 -9.24
CA THR A 39 -8.26 9.50 -10.18
C THR A 39 -6.84 10.01 -10.10
N ILE A 40 -6.11 9.91 -11.21
CA ILE A 40 -4.82 10.58 -11.39
C ILE A 40 -5.04 11.85 -12.21
N LYS A 41 -4.77 13.01 -11.60
CA LYS A 41 -4.96 14.31 -12.26
C LYS A 41 -3.87 15.30 -11.88
N ARG A 42 -3.65 16.26 -12.78
CA ARG A 42 -2.77 17.40 -12.53
C ARG A 42 -3.46 18.42 -11.62
N VAL A 43 -2.71 18.97 -10.67
CA VAL A 43 -3.16 20.09 -9.83
C VAL A 43 -3.05 21.37 -10.64
N ARG A 44 -4.17 21.78 -11.25
CA ARG A 44 -4.29 22.98 -12.09
C ARG A 44 -3.20 23.02 -13.21
N ARG A 45 -2.45 24.14 -13.28
CA ARG A 45 -1.37 24.42 -14.24
C ARG A 45 0.04 24.11 -13.69
N SER A 46 0.12 23.49 -12.51
CA SER A 46 1.42 23.13 -11.91
C SER A 46 1.96 21.82 -12.50
N ARG A 47 3.22 21.50 -12.20
CA ARG A 47 3.81 20.18 -12.49
C ARG A 47 3.43 19.12 -11.45
N ASN A 48 2.60 19.48 -10.47
CA ASN A 48 2.18 18.56 -9.42
C ASN A 48 0.99 17.75 -9.94
N TRP A 49 1.15 16.44 -9.91
CA TRP A 49 0.05 15.51 -10.09
C TRP A 49 -0.35 14.96 -8.74
N GLN A 50 -1.54 14.38 -8.68
CA GLN A 50 -2.04 13.68 -7.51
C GLN A 50 -2.85 12.47 -7.93
N CYS A 51 -2.75 11.41 -7.14
CA CYS A 51 -3.64 10.26 -7.18
C CYS A 51 -4.65 10.40 -6.03
N GLN A 52 -5.93 10.21 -6.32
CA GLN A 52 -7.02 10.26 -5.34
C GLN A 52 -7.84 8.98 -5.40
N GLY A 53 -8.21 8.44 -4.26
CA GLY A 53 -9.07 7.26 -4.16
C GLY A 53 -9.24 6.85 -2.71
N GLU A 54 -10.14 5.91 -2.45
CA GLU A 54 -10.22 5.28 -1.14
C GLU A 54 -8.97 4.41 -0.88
N PRO A 55 -8.53 4.22 0.38
CA PRO A 55 -7.34 3.44 0.69
C PRO A 55 -7.34 2.02 0.09
N GLU A 56 -8.50 1.36 0.10
CA GLU A 56 -8.66 0.01 -0.48
C GLU A 56 -8.53 0.03 -2.01
N ASP A 57 -9.14 1.01 -2.67
CA ASP A 57 -9.07 1.20 -4.11
C ASP A 57 -7.64 1.54 -4.58
N LEU A 58 -6.93 2.36 -3.81
CA LEU A 58 -5.52 2.68 -4.06
C LEU A 58 -4.60 1.47 -3.88
N LEU A 59 -4.90 0.57 -2.95
CA LEU A 59 -4.17 -0.69 -2.77
C LEU A 59 -4.39 -1.62 -3.99
N LEU A 60 -5.63 -1.71 -4.47
CA LEU A 60 -5.96 -2.49 -5.67
C LEU A 60 -5.25 -1.92 -6.91
N LEU A 61 -5.28 -0.60 -7.08
CA LEU A 61 -4.54 0.10 -8.13
C LEU A 61 -3.03 -0.18 -8.05
N LEU A 62 -2.43 -0.09 -6.86
CA LEU A 62 -1.01 -0.37 -6.66
C LEU A 62 -0.65 -1.79 -7.13
N ARG A 63 -1.44 -2.79 -6.73
CA ARG A 63 -1.24 -4.19 -7.12
C ARG A 63 -1.41 -4.39 -8.62
N ALA A 64 -2.42 -3.77 -9.23
CA ALA A 64 -2.64 -3.83 -10.66
C ALA A 64 -1.47 -3.24 -11.46
N ILE A 65 -0.93 -2.10 -11.02
CA ILE A 65 0.25 -1.49 -11.65
C ILE A 65 1.48 -2.40 -11.49
N GLN A 66 1.70 -2.97 -10.30
CA GLN A 66 2.83 -3.88 -10.03
C GLN A 66 2.77 -5.16 -10.87
N ALA A 67 1.57 -5.63 -11.22
CA ALA A 67 1.36 -6.80 -12.08
C ALA A 67 1.38 -6.48 -13.58
N SER A 68 1.48 -5.21 -13.96
CA SER A 68 1.45 -4.77 -15.36
C SER A 68 2.85 -4.68 -15.98
N ASP A 69 2.92 -4.71 -17.32
CA ASP A 69 4.18 -4.59 -18.07
C ASP A 69 4.89 -3.25 -17.86
N ILE A 70 4.16 -2.22 -17.42
CA ILE A 70 4.72 -0.88 -17.17
C ILE A 70 5.29 -0.72 -15.76
N ALA A 71 5.20 -1.73 -14.88
CA ALA A 71 5.58 -1.66 -13.47
C ALA A 71 6.98 -1.07 -13.26
N LEU A 72 7.97 -1.52 -14.04
CA LEU A 72 9.34 -1.05 -13.94
C LEU A 72 9.48 0.42 -14.36
N ALA A 73 8.80 0.82 -15.43
CA ALA A 73 8.83 2.20 -15.95
C ALA A 73 8.17 3.20 -14.99
N VAL A 74 7.21 2.74 -14.18
CA VAL A 74 6.48 3.57 -13.21
C VAL A 74 6.81 3.25 -11.75
N ALA A 75 7.93 2.57 -11.48
CA ALA A 75 8.32 2.15 -10.13
C ALA A 75 8.34 3.28 -9.10
N LEU A 76 8.67 4.51 -9.53
CA LEU A 76 8.62 5.68 -8.65
C LEU A 76 7.18 6.00 -8.18
N VAL A 77 6.19 5.77 -9.04
CA VAL A 77 4.77 5.97 -8.71
C VAL A 77 4.30 4.91 -7.74
N THR A 78 4.61 3.63 -7.98
CA THR A 78 4.23 2.54 -7.07
C THR A 78 4.84 2.75 -5.68
N ASN A 79 6.11 3.15 -5.59
CA ASN A 79 6.76 3.46 -4.31
C ASN A 79 6.08 4.63 -3.58
N LYS A 80 5.61 5.65 -4.31
CA LYS A 80 4.89 6.79 -3.73
C LYS A 80 3.49 6.41 -3.26
N LEU A 81 2.78 5.59 -4.03
CA LEU A 81 1.48 5.05 -3.66
C LEU A 81 1.61 4.19 -2.40
N GLU A 82 2.55 3.24 -2.39
CA GLU A 82 2.81 2.36 -1.25
C GLU A 82 3.12 3.15 0.02
N ALA A 83 4.03 4.13 -0.05
CA ALA A 83 4.35 4.99 1.09
C ALA A 83 3.14 5.83 1.56
N GLY A 84 2.30 6.30 0.64
CA GLY A 84 1.10 7.07 0.99
C GLY A 84 -0.04 6.21 1.56
N ILE A 85 -0.14 4.95 1.14
CA ILE A 85 -1.16 3.99 1.61
C ILE A 85 -0.75 3.38 2.96
N LYS A 86 0.56 3.20 3.22
CA LYS A 86 1.09 2.53 4.42
C LYS A 86 0.42 2.95 5.75
N PRO A 87 0.16 4.25 6.04
CA PRO A 87 -0.48 4.66 7.29
C PRO A 87 -1.95 4.24 7.42
N TYR A 88 -2.62 3.95 6.30
CA TYR A 88 -4.03 3.59 6.22
C TYR A 88 -4.24 2.08 6.04
N ARG A 89 -3.17 1.35 5.74
CA ARG A 89 -3.18 -0.10 5.64
C ARG A 89 -3.33 -0.67 7.05
N GLN A 90 -4.35 -1.50 7.25
CA GLN A 90 -4.42 -2.32 8.46
C GLN A 90 -3.36 -3.41 8.34
N GLU A 91 -2.45 -3.48 9.31
CA GLU A 91 -1.51 -4.58 9.42
C GLU A 91 -2.26 -5.91 9.54
N THR A 92 -1.86 -6.88 8.74
CA THR A 92 -2.34 -8.25 8.92
C THR A 92 -1.84 -8.81 10.25
N LEU A 93 -2.54 -9.83 10.77
CA LEU A 93 -2.09 -10.50 12.00
C LEU A 93 -0.64 -10.99 11.88
N SER A 94 -0.25 -11.54 10.73
CA SER A 94 1.13 -11.98 10.48
C SER A 94 2.14 -10.84 10.50
N GLU A 95 1.85 -9.71 9.86
CA GLU A 95 2.73 -8.52 9.89
C GLU A 95 2.88 -7.98 11.31
N ARG A 96 1.78 -7.89 12.05
CA ARG A 96 1.78 -7.46 13.44
C ARG A 96 2.58 -8.41 14.35
N LEU A 97 2.48 -9.72 14.12
CA LEU A 97 3.25 -10.73 14.85
C LEU A 97 4.75 -10.59 14.56
N ALA A 98 5.13 -10.43 13.28
CA ALA A 98 6.52 -10.24 12.89
C ALA A 98 7.10 -8.95 13.52
N GLN A 99 6.36 -7.85 13.50
CA GLN A 99 6.79 -6.59 14.09
C GLN A 99 6.99 -6.71 15.61
N LEU A 100 6.06 -7.36 16.33
CA LEU A 100 6.19 -7.57 17.77
C LEU A 100 7.40 -8.44 18.15
N VAL A 101 7.69 -9.45 17.34
CA VAL A 101 8.86 -10.32 17.52
C VAL A 101 10.16 -9.55 17.25
N GLN A 102 10.19 -8.69 16.22
CA GLN A 102 11.35 -7.85 15.92
C GLN A 102 11.60 -6.77 16.99
N ASP A 103 10.56 -6.09 17.45
CA ASP A 103 10.68 -5.01 18.44
C ASP A 103 11.03 -5.55 19.84
N ASN A 104 10.67 -6.80 20.13
CA ASN A 104 10.96 -7.45 21.40
C ASN A 104 11.35 -8.93 21.20
N PRO A 105 12.62 -9.21 20.82
CA PRO A 105 13.07 -10.58 20.57
C PRO A 105 13.05 -11.46 21.83
N ALA A 106 13.04 -10.87 23.03
CA ALA A 106 12.91 -11.60 24.28
C ALA A 106 11.46 -12.05 24.58
N MET A 107 10.46 -11.51 23.88
CA MET A 107 9.04 -11.82 24.10
C MET A 107 8.74 -13.30 23.85
N THR A 108 8.24 -14.00 24.86
CA THR A 108 7.90 -15.42 24.78
C THR A 108 6.68 -15.66 23.88
N LEU A 109 6.53 -16.91 23.39
CA LEU A 109 5.35 -17.29 22.58
C LEU A 109 4.04 -17.05 23.35
N ALA A 110 4.03 -17.27 24.67
CA ALA A 110 2.84 -17.07 25.51
C ALA A 110 2.43 -15.59 25.57
N GLU A 111 3.38 -14.68 25.78
CA GLU A 111 3.13 -13.24 25.78
C GLU A 111 2.68 -12.73 24.40
N LEU A 112 3.24 -13.30 23.33
CA LEU A 112 2.85 -12.98 21.95
C LEU A 112 1.39 -13.38 21.68
N MET A 113 1.00 -14.59 22.10
CA MET A 113 -0.38 -15.08 21.99
C MET A 113 -1.34 -14.24 22.82
N GLU A 114 -0.98 -13.87 24.05
CA GLU A 114 -1.82 -13.04 24.92
C GLU A 114 -2.06 -11.64 24.33
N LYS A 115 -1.03 -11.01 23.76
CA LYS A 115 -1.13 -9.66 23.17
C LYS A 115 -1.88 -9.59 21.84
N THR A 116 -1.92 -10.69 21.09
CA THR A 116 -2.43 -10.70 19.70
C THR A 116 -3.64 -11.61 19.49
N GLY A 117 -3.94 -12.52 20.43
CA GLY A 117 -4.93 -13.57 20.29
C GLY A 117 -4.57 -14.61 19.23
N CYS A 118 -3.31 -14.67 18.77
CA CYS A 118 -2.89 -15.64 17.77
C CYS A 118 -2.79 -17.06 18.34
N THR A 119 -2.82 -18.05 17.45
CA THR A 119 -2.60 -19.45 17.82
C THR A 119 -1.12 -19.75 18.02
N LEU A 120 -0.81 -20.83 18.75
CA LEU A 120 0.57 -21.29 18.96
C LEU A 120 1.32 -21.53 17.63
N VAL A 121 0.62 -22.04 16.61
CA VAL A 121 1.21 -22.28 15.28
C VAL A 121 1.62 -20.96 14.62
N GLN A 122 0.75 -19.95 14.68
CA GLN A 122 1.05 -18.61 14.13
C GLN A 122 2.19 -17.92 14.88
N ALA A 123 2.21 -18.03 16.22
CA ALA A 123 3.27 -17.48 17.05
C ALA A 123 4.65 -18.11 16.72
N ARG A 124 4.70 -19.43 16.51
CA ARG A 124 5.92 -20.13 16.10
C ARG A 124 6.39 -19.71 14.71
N ALA A 125 5.48 -19.71 13.74
CA ALA A 125 5.80 -19.30 12.38
C ALA A 125 6.40 -17.88 12.32
N ALA A 126 5.87 -16.94 13.12
CA ALA A 126 6.41 -15.58 13.19
C ALA A 126 7.85 -15.52 13.75
N ARG A 127 8.20 -16.38 14.72
CA ARG A 127 9.57 -16.48 15.24
C ARG A 127 10.52 -17.17 14.26
N GLU A 128 10.08 -18.26 13.64
CA GLU A 128 10.88 -18.96 12.63
C GLU A 128 11.24 -18.05 11.45
N GLU A 129 10.31 -17.18 11.02
CA GLU A 129 10.58 -16.22 9.96
C GLU A 129 11.59 -15.13 10.37
N GLN A 130 11.66 -14.79 11.67
CA GLN A 130 12.67 -13.86 12.19
C GLN A 130 14.08 -14.47 12.22
N GLU A 131 14.21 -15.78 12.47
CA GLU A 131 15.50 -16.48 12.51
C GLU A 131 16.10 -16.74 11.12
N LYS A 132 15.31 -16.64 10.04
CA LYS A 132 15.77 -16.87 8.66
C LYS A 132 16.60 -15.72 8.08
N TRP A 133 16.78 -14.61 8.80
CA TRP A 133 17.52 -13.43 8.37
C TRP A 133 18.80 -13.26 9.19
#